data_AF-A0A3A8TR55-F1
#
_entry.id   AF-A0A3A8TR55-F1
#
_cell.length_a   1.000
_cell.length_b   1.000
_cell.length_c   1.000
_cell.angle_alpha   90.00
_cell.angle_beta   90.00
_cell.angle_gamma   90.00
#
_symmetry.space_group_name_H-M   'P 1'
#
loop_
_entity.id
_entity.type
_entity.pdbx_description
1 polymer ?
#
loop_
_entity_poly.entity_id
_entity_poly.type
_entity_poly.pdbx_seq_one_letter_code
_entity_poly.pdbx_strand_id
1 'polypeptide(L)'
;MRGRRMYVIGGLLGALAAPSAALAWPVDQALTLEPGKERFQKLTAVDWAESDAPNVVTAEALPQSGELLLTPHAAGIARVLLYAEGRFAVWRVMVGPIELQNTGSEFAAAKKACPDLKATEGVERSLTATVNDTACRLALRTFLKTHAYLAKELELTFAVPQLQAQLEDFEAGMPPGLTVRYSGAGLVLSGKTDREGHRKALWELFNRAVGRVPLEDRTEVDAPPKQDDAAKQEALDATVSDVPGDAGVPPAPPPPVKRKAPPKKPR
;
A
#
# COMPACT_ATOMS: atom_id res chain seq x y z
N MET A 1 -35.78 -11.58 40.96
CA MET A 1 -35.68 -12.29 39.66
C MET A 1 -34.76 -11.49 38.76
N ARG A 2 -33.60 -12.05 38.36
CA ARG A 2 -32.57 -11.36 37.57
C ARG A 2 -32.92 -11.44 36.08
N GLY A 3 -33.27 -10.29 35.48
CA GLY A 3 -33.48 -10.18 34.04
C GLY A 3 -32.15 -10.14 33.29
N ARG A 4 -31.90 -11.16 32.46
CA ARG A 4 -30.84 -11.16 31.44
C ARG A 4 -31.19 -10.11 30.38
N ARG A 5 -30.37 -9.07 30.25
CA ARG A 5 -30.39 -8.20 29.06
C ARG A 5 -29.47 -8.81 28.01
N MET A 6 -30.08 -9.38 26.97
CA MET A 6 -29.44 -9.70 25.70
C MET A 6 -29.01 -8.39 25.04
N TYR A 7 -27.71 -8.19 24.85
CA TYR A 7 -27.21 -7.18 23.94
C TYR A 7 -27.18 -7.80 22.54
N VAL A 8 -28.16 -7.43 21.71
CA VAL A 8 -28.12 -7.66 20.27
C VAL A 8 -27.10 -6.68 19.70
N ILE A 9 -25.98 -7.20 19.19
CA ILE A 9 -24.99 -6.43 18.44
C ILE A 9 -25.63 -6.14 17.07
N GLY A 10 -26.31 -5.01 16.96
CA GLY A 10 -26.77 -4.46 15.69
C GLY A 10 -25.56 -3.90 14.93
N GLY A 11 -25.20 -4.59 13.85
CA GLY A 11 -24.06 -4.24 12.99
C GLY A 11 -24.20 -2.85 12.39
N LEU A 12 -23.15 -2.05 12.56
CA LEU A 12 -22.98 -0.72 12.00
C LEU A 12 -22.69 -0.83 10.49
N LEU A 13 -23.72 -1.11 9.69
CA LEU A 13 -23.73 -0.94 8.24
C LEU A 13 -24.03 0.54 7.94
N GLY A 14 -23.01 1.34 7.62
CA GLY A 14 -23.27 2.73 7.22
C GLY A 14 -22.10 3.69 7.08
N ALA A 15 -20.85 3.22 6.94
CA ALA A 15 -19.69 4.12 7.01
C ALA A 15 -19.03 4.47 5.65
N LEU A 16 -19.75 4.41 4.52
CA LEU A 16 -19.18 4.81 3.21
C LEU A 16 -20.11 5.64 2.30
N ALA A 17 -21.26 6.10 2.81
CA ALA A 17 -22.19 6.97 2.05
C ALA A 17 -21.92 8.47 2.23
N ALA A 18 -20.66 8.88 2.46
CA ALA A 18 -20.26 10.29 2.50
C ALA A 18 -19.32 10.62 1.33
N PRO A 19 -19.40 11.84 0.75
CA PRO A 19 -18.55 12.24 -0.36
C PRO A 19 -17.07 12.16 0.07
N SER A 20 -16.27 11.48 -0.76
CA SER A 20 -14.80 11.41 -0.77
C SER A 20 -14.16 11.52 0.62
N ALA A 21 -14.31 10.49 1.46
CA ALA A 21 -13.53 10.39 2.68
C ALA A 21 -12.04 10.35 2.31
N ALA A 22 -11.37 11.43 2.66
CA ALA A 22 -9.95 11.67 2.52
C ALA A 22 -9.15 10.77 3.47
N LEU A 23 -8.03 10.23 3.00
CA LEU A 23 -7.32 9.13 3.66
C LEU A 23 -5.84 9.48 3.75
N ALA A 24 -5.38 9.82 4.95
CA ALA A 24 -3.98 9.95 5.32
C ALA A 24 -3.83 10.20 6.81
N TRP A 25 -2.58 10.17 7.29
CA TRP A 25 -2.25 10.17 8.71
C TRP A 25 -3.08 11.16 9.55
N PRO A 26 -3.75 10.67 10.61
CA PRO A 26 -3.69 9.32 11.17
C PRO A 26 -4.53 8.28 10.44
N VAL A 27 -4.36 7.01 10.80
CA VAL A 27 -5.09 5.89 10.19
C VAL A 27 -6.60 6.12 10.16
N ASP A 28 -7.25 5.57 9.14
CA ASP A 28 -8.67 5.83 8.86
C ASP A 28 -9.59 5.03 9.77
N GLN A 29 -9.13 3.82 10.13
CA GLN A 29 -9.86 2.89 10.98
C GLN A 29 -8.90 2.15 11.89
N ALA A 30 -9.39 1.73 13.06
CA ALA A 30 -8.68 0.85 13.97
C ALA A 30 -9.48 -0.43 14.21
N LEU A 31 -8.81 -1.56 14.20
CA LEU A 31 -9.35 -2.88 14.50
C LEU A 31 -8.50 -3.55 15.58
N THR A 32 -9.16 -4.29 16.47
CA THR A 32 -8.51 -5.16 17.43
C THR A 32 -8.89 -6.60 17.13
N LEU A 33 -7.90 -7.44 16.87
CA LEU A 33 -8.06 -8.84 16.49
C LEU A 33 -7.40 -9.74 17.53
N GLU A 34 -7.91 -10.97 17.61
CA GLU A 34 -7.29 -12.03 18.41
C GLU A 34 -6.26 -12.78 17.56
N PRO A 35 -5.09 -13.14 18.12
CA PRO A 35 -4.11 -13.96 17.41
C PRO A 35 -4.70 -15.28 16.91
N GLY A 36 -4.31 -15.70 15.70
CA GLY A 36 -4.67 -16.99 15.10
C GLY A 36 -6.13 -17.11 14.64
N LYS A 37 -6.93 -16.04 14.72
CA LYS A 37 -8.33 -16.04 14.26
C LYS A 37 -8.47 -15.16 13.02
N GLU A 38 -8.61 -15.83 11.87
CA GLU A 38 -8.94 -15.17 10.61
C GLU A 38 -10.21 -14.33 10.73
N ARG A 39 -10.21 -13.19 10.05
CA ARG A 39 -11.35 -12.27 9.98
C ARG A 39 -11.56 -11.80 8.57
N PHE A 40 -12.77 -12.05 8.08
CA PHE A 40 -13.27 -11.46 6.85
C PHE A 40 -13.91 -10.11 7.18
N GLN A 41 -13.49 -9.08 6.45
CA GLN A 41 -14.08 -7.75 6.49
C GLN A 41 -14.72 -7.48 5.15
N LYS A 42 -16.03 -7.27 5.15
CA LYS A 42 -16.76 -6.95 3.93
C LYS A 42 -16.49 -5.51 3.54
N LEU A 43 -16.00 -5.30 2.32
CA LEU A 43 -15.71 -4.00 1.75
C LEU A 43 -16.61 -3.75 0.55
N THR A 44 -16.82 -2.49 0.18
CA THR A 44 -17.56 -2.15 -1.04
C THR A 44 -16.73 -2.48 -2.29
N ALA A 45 -15.43 -2.21 -2.23
CA ALA A 45 -14.45 -2.56 -3.24
C ALA A 45 -13.07 -2.67 -2.56
N VAL A 46 -12.24 -3.59 -3.02
CA VAL A 46 -10.83 -3.72 -2.66
C VAL A 46 -10.10 -4.42 -3.80
N ASP A 47 -9.12 -3.74 -4.40
CA ASP A 47 -8.33 -4.28 -5.50
C ASP A 47 -7.13 -5.05 -4.95
N TRP A 48 -6.45 -4.47 -3.96
CA TRP A 48 -5.35 -5.11 -3.24
C TRP A 48 -5.18 -4.52 -1.84
N ALA A 49 -4.47 -5.26 -0.99
CA ALA A 49 -4.12 -4.85 0.36
C ALA A 49 -2.66 -5.23 0.65
N GLU A 50 -2.01 -4.46 1.53
CA GLU A 50 -0.64 -4.71 1.95
C GLU A 50 -0.46 -4.36 3.43
N SER A 51 0.20 -5.25 4.18
CA SER A 51 0.55 -5.03 5.58
C SER A 51 2.00 -4.58 5.70
N ASP A 52 2.26 -3.55 6.50
CA ASP A 52 3.63 -3.12 6.82
C ASP A 52 4.34 -4.03 7.84
N ALA A 53 3.59 -4.93 8.48
CA ALA A 53 4.08 -5.90 9.46
C ALA A 53 3.40 -7.27 9.22
N PRO A 54 3.78 -8.00 8.15
CA PRO A 54 3.15 -9.27 7.79
C PRO A 54 3.35 -10.37 8.85
N ASN A 55 4.38 -10.24 9.70
CA ASN A 55 4.59 -11.11 10.85
C ASN A 55 3.60 -10.87 12.01
N VAL A 56 2.90 -9.72 12.02
CA VAL A 56 1.83 -9.40 12.97
C VAL A 56 0.47 -9.75 12.36
N VAL A 57 0.21 -9.31 11.12
CA VAL A 57 -1.02 -9.62 10.40
C VAL A 57 -0.76 -9.58 8.90
N THR A 58 -1.27 -10.56 8.16
CA THR A 58 -1.35 -10.51 6.70
C THR A 58 -2.73 -10.04 6.27
N ALA A 59 -2.79 -9.37 5.12
CA ALA A 59 -4.01 -8.82 4.54
C ALA A 59 -4.10 -9.27 3.08
N GLU A 60 -5.21 -9.89 2.71
CA GLU A 60 -5.47 -10.37 1.36
C GLU A 60 -6.81 -9.81 0.87
N ALA A 61 -6.78 -9.13 -0.28
CA ALA A 61 -7.99 -8.72 -0.97
C ALA A 61 -8.58 -9.92 -1.70
N LEU A 62 -9.90 -10.11 -1.59
CA LEU A 62 -10.67 -11.12 -2.29
C LEU A 62 -11.65 -10.42 -3.25
N PRO A 63 -11.20 -10.00 -4.45
CA PRO A 63 -11.99 -9.13 -5.32
C PRO A 63 -13.31 -9.77 -5.78
N GLN A 64 -13.35 -11.10 -5.88
CA GLN A 64 -14.55 -11.85 -6.29
C GLN A 64 -15.69 -11.76 -5.27
N SER A 65 -15.38 -11.68 -3.97
CA SER A 65 -16.37 -11.55 -2.90
C SER A 65 -16.49 -10.12 -2.35
N GLY A 66 -15.56 -9.23 -2.70
CA GLY A 66 -15.47 -7.88 -2.14
C GLY A 66 -15.05 -7.90 -0.67
N GLU A 67 -14.26 -8.88 -0.27
CA GLU A 67 -13.85 -9.07 1.12
C GLU A 67 -12.35 -8.85 1.30
N LEU A 68 -11.97 -8.44 2.50
CA LEU A 68 -10.60 -8.41 2.97
C LEU A 68 -10.43 -9.52 4.01
N LEU A 69 -9.54 -10.47 3.74
CA LEU A 69 -9.11 -11.45 4.72
C LEU A 69 -7.95 -10.89 5.53
N LEU A 70 -8.13 -10.79 6.84
CA LEU A 70 -7.09 -10.47 7.81
C LEU A 70 -6.72 -11.74 8.57
N THR A 71 -5.45 -12.12 8.53
CA THR A 71 -4.93 -13.28 9.26
C THR A 71 -3.95 -12.80 10.33
N PRO A 72 -4.38 -12.73 11.61
CA PRO A 72 -3.54 -12.28 12.71
C PRO A 72 -2.57 -13.38 13.15
N HIS A 73 -1.29 -13.06 13.27
CA HIS A 73 -0.22 -14.01 13.58
C HIS A 73 0.31 -13.82 15.00
N ALA A 74 0.99 -12.70 15.24
CA ALA A 74 1.64 -12.39 16.51
C ALA A 74 1.06 -11.14 17.15
N ALA A 75 1.22 -11.00 18.47
CA ALA A 75 0.80 -9.79 19.16
C ALA A 75 1.61 -8.58 18.65
N GLY A 76 0.92 -7.47 18.38
CA GLY A 76 1.56 -6.27 17.87
C GLY A 76 0.60 -5.31 17.20
N ILE A 77 1.17 -4.32 16.52
CA ILE A 77 0.43 -3.32 15.74
C ILE A 77 0.98 -3.35 14.32
N ALA A 78 0.07 -3.38 13.35
CA ALA A 78 0.36 -3.25 11.94
C ALA A 78 -0.50 -2.15 11.32
N ARG A 79 -0.05 -1.64 10.19
CA ARG A 79 -0.81 -0.79 9.29
C ARG A 79 -1.08 -1.58 8.03
N VAL A 80 -2.35 -1.62 7.64
CA VAL A 80 -2.80 -2.28 6.42
C VAL A 80 -3.23 -1.20 5.44
N LEU A 81 -2.46 -1.04 4.37
CA LEU A 81 -2.79 -0.23 3.22
C LEU A 81 -3.81 -0.99 2.37
N LEU A 82 -4.93 -0.34 2.06
CA LEU A 82 -6.00 -0.85 1.22
C LEU A 82 -6.09 0.04 0.00
N TYR A 83 -6.25 -0.54 -1.19
CA TYR A 83 -6.44 0.22 -2.41
C TYR A 83 -7.65 -0.28 -3.19
N ALA A 84 -8.45 0.64 -3.69
CA ALA A 84 -9.60 0.35 -4.54
C ALA A 84 -9.91 1.56 -5.43
N GLU A 85 -10.06 1.33 -6.74
CA GLU A 85 -10.64 2.31 -7.67
C GLU A 85 -9.99 3.71 -7.60
N GLY A 86 -8.65 3.76 -7.52
CA GLY A 86 -7.91 5.02 -7.48
C GLY A 86 -7.88 5.72 -6.11
N ARG A 87 -8.32 5.03 -5.05
CA ARG A 87 -8.33 5.51 -3.66
C ARG A 87 -7.56 4.54 -2.78
N PHE A 88 -6.94 5.06 -1.72
CA PHE A 88 -6.25 4.22 -0.73
C PHE A 88 -6.67 4.58 0.68
N ALA A 89 -6.83 3.59 1.57
CA ALA A 89 -7.02 3.78 3.01
C ALA A 89 -5.89 3.09 3.78
N VAL A 90 -5.61 3.53 5.00
CA VAL A 90 -4.71 2.82 5.92
C VAL A 90 -5.44 2.52 7.21
N TRP A 91 -5.53 1.23 7.54
CA TRP A 91 -6.10 0.74 8.79
C TRP A 91 -5.01 0.43 9.79
N ARG A 92 -5.23 0.75 11.06
CA ARG A 92 -4.45 0.21 12.17
C ARG A 92 -5.07 -1.12 12.62
N VAL A 93 -4.29 -2.17 12.60
CA VAL A 93 -4.69 -3.48 13.12
C VAL A 93 -3.84 -3.81 14.35
N MET A 94 -4.50 -3.94 15.49
CA MET A 94 -3.89 -4.39 16.74
C MET A 94 -4.21 -5.85 16.95
N VAL A 95 -3.20 -6.67 17.22
CA VAL A 95 -3.36 -8.11 17.44
C VAL A 95 -3.00 -8.41 18.89
N GLY A 96 -3.95 -9.00 19.64
CA GLY A 96 -3.78 -9.28 21.06
C GLY A 96 -4.02 -8.07 21.99
N PRO A 97 -3.73 -8.21 23.30
CA PRO A 97 -3.89 -7.14 24.27
C PRO A 97 -2.77 -6.10 24.07
N ILE A 98 -3.09 -5.03 23.34
CA ILE A 98 -2.19 -3.91 23.10
C ILE A 98 -2.67 -2.72 23.91
N GLU A 99 -1.84 -2.28 24.85
CA GLU A 99 -2.02 -0.99 25.51
C GLU A 99 -1.60 0.11 24.55
N LEU A 100 -2.50 1.05 24.29
CA LEU A 100 -2.17 2.23 23.51
C LEU A 100 -1.18 3.09 24.30
N GLN A 101 -0.20 3.65 23.60
CA GLN A 101 0.80 4.53 24.18
C GLN A 101 0.15 5.72 24.89
N ASN A 102 0.70 6.13 26.03
CA ASN A 102 0.34 7.40 26.66
C ASN A 102 0.97 8.54 25.84
N THR A 103 0.13 9.32 25.16
CA THR A 103 0.56 10.37 24.22
C THR A 103 0.57 11.77 24.83
N GLY A 104 0.55 11.89 26.16
CA GLY A 104 0.44 13.18 26.84
C GLY A 104 1.64 14.11 26.58
N SER A 105 2.84 13.54 26.46
CA SER A 105 4.06 14.31 26.20
C SER A 105 4.11 14.86 24.78
N GLU A 106 3.68 14.04 23.82
CA GLU A 106 3.61 14.35 22.39
C GLU A 106 2.51 15.37 22.13
N PHE A 107 1.37 15.24 22.82
CA PHE A 107 0.30 16.24 22.77
C PHE A 107 0.78 17.59 23.33
N ALA A 108 1.47 17.60 24.47
CA ALA A 108 2.00 18.83 25.06
C ALA A 108 3.03 19.51 24.13
N ALA A 109 3.89 18.73 23.48
CA ALA A 109 4.83 19.22 22.47
C ALA A 109 4.11 19.81 21.25
N ALA A 110 3.09 19.11 20.74
CA ALA A 110 2.26 19.62 19.64
C ALA A 110 1.51 20.89 20.03
N LYS A 111 0.95 20.97 21.24
CA LYS A 111 0.25 22.15 21.75
C LYS A 111 1.18 23.36 21.93
N LYS A 112 2.44 23.12 22.28
CA LYS A 112 3.46 24.17 22.37
C LYS A 112 3.79 24.75 20.98
N ALA A 113 3.87 23.90 19.96
CA ALA A 113 4.17 24.32 18.58
C ALA A 113 2.92 24.86 17.84
N CYS A 114 1.73 24.39 18.20
CA CYS A 114 0.44 24.79 17.65
C CYS A 114 -0.45 25.33 18.79
N PRO A 115 -0.32 26.63 19.15
CA PRO A 115 -1.02 27.19 20.31
C PRO A 115 -2.55 27.06 20.25
N ASP A 116 -3.15 26.97 19.06
CA ASP A 116 -4.58 26.82 18.84
C ASP A 116 -5.07 25.37 18.81
N LEU A 117 -4.17 24.37 18.95
CA LEU A 117 -4.51 22.95 18.98
C LEU A 117 -5.50 22.63 20.10
N LYS A 118 -6.66 22.06 19.79
CA LYS A 118 -7.69 21.67 20.76
C LYS A 118 -8.00 20.19 20.59
N ALA A 119 -8.15 19.51 21.73
CA ALA A 119 -8.59 18.13 21.80
C ALA A 119 -9.91 18.08 22.57
N THR A 120 -10.90 17.40 22.00
CA THR A 120 -12.13 17.01 22.71
C THR A 120 -12.07 15.52 22.96
N GLU A 121 -12.33 15.11 24.20
CA GLU A 121 -12.41 13.71 24.60
C GLU A 121 -13.88 13.31 24.85
N GLY A 122 -14.15 12.00 24.83
CA GLY A 122 -15.49 11.45 25.07
C GLY A 122 -16.07 10.77 23.83
N VAL A 123 -17.40 10.81 23.70
CA VAL A 123 -18.13 10.10 22.63
C VAL A 123 -17.84 10.72 21.26
N GLU A 124 -17.67 12.04 21.19
CA GLU A 124 -17.29 12.78 19.98
C GLU A 124 -15.86 13.28 20.12
N ARG A 125 -14.91 12.35 19.98
CA ARG A 125 -13.48 12.67 20.00
C ARG A 125 -13.11 13.53 18.78
N SER A 126 -12.43 14.65 19.00
CA SER A 126 -11.94 15.51 17.92
C SER A 126 -10.60 16.16 18.24
N LEU A 127 -9.84 16.49 17.18
CA LEU A 127 -8.61 17.28 17.23
C LEU A 127 -8.68 18.39 16.18
N THR A 128 -8.66 19.64 16.65
CA THR A 128 -8.78 20.82 15.79
C THR A 128 -7.54 21.70 15.89
N ALA A 129 -7.00 22.18 14.77
CA ALA A 129 -5.88 23.12 14.75
C ALA A 129 -5.77 23.91 13.43
N THR A 130 -5.13 25.07 13.49
CA THR A 130 -4.72 25.88 12.33
C THR A 130 -3.21 25.83 12.17
N VAL A 131 -2.76 25.18 11.11
CA VAL A 131 -1.35 24.97 10.80
C VAL A 131 -0.82 26.18 10.03
N ASN A 132 -0.29 27.14 10.78
CA ASN A 132 0.22 28.40 10.23
C ASN A 132 1.69 28.35 9.84
N ASP A 133 2.49 27.50 10.51
CA ASP A 133 3.93 27.41 10.31
C ASP A 133 4.44 25.96 10.30
N THR A 134 5.71 25.81 9.91
CA THR A 134 6.35 24.51 9.74
C THR A 134 6.62 23.82 11.08
N ALA A 135 6.88 24.57 12.15
CA ALA A 135 7.09 23.97 13.47
C ALA A 135 5.81 23.28 13.95
N CYS A 136 4.67 23.95 13.79
CA CYS A 136 3.36 23.37 14.08
C CYS A 136 3.08 22.14 13.20
N ARG A 137 3.30 22.23 11.87
CA ARG A 137 3.09 21.11 10.93
C ARG A 137 3.88 19.86 11.32
N LEU A 138 5.17 20.02 11.62
CA LEU A 138 6.06 18.91 11.97
C LEU A 138 5.76 18.33 13.36
N ALA A 139 5.37 19.16 14.32
CA ALA A 139 4.95 18.70 15.64
C ALA A 139 3.64 17.90 15.55
N LEU A 140 2.66 18.38 14.76
CA LEU A 140 1.45 17.62 14.47
C LEU A 140 1.74 16.32 13.74
N ARG A 141 2.65 16.30 12.75
CA ARG A 141 3.05 15.05 12.08
C ARG A 141 3.54 14.01 13.08
N THR A 142 4.36 14.44 14.04
CA THR A 142 4.91 13.55 15.07
C THR A 142 3.81 13.07 16.02
N PHE A 143 2.94 13.97 16.48
CA PHE A 143 1.83 13.60 17.35
C PHE A 143 0.81 12.69 16.67
N LEU A 144 0.45 13.00 15.43
CA LEU A 144 -0.52 12.21 14.67
C LEU A 144 0.01 10.81 14.38
N LYS A 145 1.34 10.62 14.27
CA LYS A 145 1.99 9.30 14.17
C LYS A 145 1.73 8.37 15.37
N THR A 146 1.26 8.92 16.48
CA THR A 146 0.78 8.12 17.60
C THR A 146 -0.57 7.46 17.27
N HIS A 147 -1.02 6.56 18.13
CA HIS A 147 -2.30 5.87 17.95
C HIS A 147 -3.50 6.59 18.59
N ALA A 148 -3.32 7.86 18.99
CA ALA A 148 -4.31 8.62 19.74
C ALA A 148 -5.56 8.99 18.93
N TYR A 149 -5.42 9.34 17.65
CA TYR A 149 -6.52 9.83 16.82
C TYR A 149 -6.69 9.02 15.53
N LEU A 150 -7.88 9.08 14.96
CA LEU A 150 -8.20 8.58 13.61
C LEU A 150 -8.41 9.74 12.63
N ALA A 151 -8.25 9.49 11.33
CA ALA A 151 -8.39 10.53 10.30
C ALA A 151 -9.71 11.30 10.44
N LYS A 152 -10.80 10.56 10.67
CA LYS A 152 -12.17 11.09 10.83
C LYS A 152 -12.37 12.01 12.04
N GLU A 153 -11.47 12.00 13.00
CA GLU A 153 -11.52 12.81 14.23
C GLU A 153 -10.78 14.14 14.05
N LEU A 154 -10.12 14.34 12.90
CA LEU A 154 -9.33 15.54 12.64
C LEU A 154 -10.13 16.63 11.92
N GLU A 155 -9.90 17.85 12.37
CA GLU A 155 -10.32 19.11 11.75
C GLU A 155 -9.13 20.06 11.67
N LEU A 156 -8.31 19.91 10.62
CA LEU A 156 -7.12 20.73 10.44
C LEU A 156 -7.31 21.75 9.33
N THR A 157 -7.01 23.00 9.62
CA THR A 157 -6.95 24.09 8.62
C THR A 157 -5.49 24.41 8.34
N PHE A 158 -5.08 24.48 7.08
CA PHE A 158 -3.70 24.79 6.72
C PHE A 158 -3.60 26.16 6.06
N ALA A 159 -2.59 26.94 6.46
CA ALA A 159 -2.15 28.07 5.65
C ALA A 159 -1.54 27.56 4.34
N VAL A 160 -1.73 28.31 3.24
CA VAL A 160 -1.24 27.93 1.90
C VAL A 160 0.26 27.58 1.88
N PRO A 161 1.17 28.33 2.54
CA PRO A 161 2.59 27.95 2.59
C PRO A 161 2.85 26.59 3.24
N GLN A 162 2.00 26.16 4.17
CA GLN A 162 2.13 24.86 4.83
C GLN A 162 1.61 23.71 3.96
N LEU A 163 0.60 23.97 3.12
CA LEU A 163 0.21 23.02 2.07
C LEU A 163 1.32 22.84 1.04
N GLN A 164 1.97 23.93 0.60
CA GLN A 164 3.11 23.86 -0.31
C GLN A 164 4.29 23.09 0.29
N ALA A 165 4.67 23.40 1.54
CA ALA A 165 5.73 22.66 2.23
C ALA A 165 5.38 21.17 2.44
N GLN A 166 4.10 20.84 2.58
CA GLN A 166 3.66 19.43 2.61
C GLN A 166 3.72 18.77 1.24
N LEU A 167 3.41 19.51 0.18
CA LEU A 167 3.57 19.01 -1.18
C LEU A 167 5.04 18.69 -1.49
N GLU A 168 5.96 19.58 -1.12
CA GLU A 168 7.41 19.36 -1.28
C GLU A 168 7.87 18.10 -0.54
N ASP A 169 7.36 17.87 0.67
CA ASP A 169 7.63 16.62 1.40
C ASP A 169 7.14 15.41 0.61
N PHE A 170 5.94 15.45 0.04
CA PHE A 170 5.41 14.35 -0.79
C PHE A 170 6.27 14.10 -2.02
N GLU A 171 6.58 15.16 -2.77
CA GLU A 171 7.41 15.09 -3.98
C GLU A 171 8.78 14.48 -3.68
N ALA A 172 9.41 14.85 -2.56
CA ALA A 172 10.68 14.29 -2.13
C ALA A 172 10.63 12.78 -1.78
N GLY A 173 9.44 12.23 -1.53
CA GLY A 173 9.22 10.80 -1.31
C GLY A 173 8.80 10.02 -2.55
N MET A 174 8.45 10.69 -3.65
CA MET A 174 7.87 10.01 -4.81
C MET A 174 8.91 9.15 -5.54
N PRO A 175 8.53 7.94 -5.96
CA PRO A 175 9.40 7.13 -6.81
C PRO A 175 9.52 7.76 -8.22
N PRO A 176 10.58 7.38 -8.98
CA PRO A 176 10.77 7.88 -10.33
C PRO A 176 9.55 7.64 -11.23
N GLY A 177 9.24 8.60 -12.09
CA GLY A 177 8.11 8.50 -13.03
C GLY A 177 6.76 8.92 -12.45
N LEU A 178 6.68 9.20 -11.13
CA LEU A 178 5.48 9.71 -10.48
C LEU A 178 5.63 11.16 -10.04
N THR A 179 4.49 11.85 -10.04
CA THR A 179 4.35 13.23 -9.57
C THR A 179 3.07 13.35 -8.76
N VAL A 180 3.08 14.28 -7.82
CA VAL A 180 1.92 14.58 -6.97
C VAL A 180 1.68 16.08 -7.01
N ARG A 181 0.41 16.49 -6.96
CA ARG A 181 0.03 17.91 -6.88
C ARG A 181 -1.29 18.09 -6.15
N TYR A 182 -1.52 19.28 -5.61
CA TYR A 182 -2.84 19.65 -5.13
C TYR A 182 -3.81 19.95 -6.29
N SER A 183 -5.07 19.57 -6.10
CA SER A 183 -6.20 19.90 -6.96
C SER A 183 -7.42 20.14 -6.08
N GLY A 184 -7.76 21.42 -5.85
CA GLY A 184 -8.73 21.80 -4.83
C GLY A 184 -8.25 21.38 -3.43
N ALA A 185 -9.08 20.65 -2.70
CA ALA A 185 -8.75 20.13 -1.36
C ALA A 185 -8.05 18.75 -1.38
N GLY A 186 -7.86 18.14 -2.56
CA GLY A 186 -7.27 16.81 -2.73
C GLY A 186 -5.89 16.83 -3.38
N LEU A 187 -5.23 15.67 -3.33
CA LEU A 187 -4.03 15.37 -4.11
C LEU A 187 -4.39 14.59 -5.36
N VAL A 188 -3.63 14.85 -6.42
CA VAL A 188 -3.64 14.04 -7.63
C VAL A 188 -2.27 13.40 -7.77
N LEU A 189 -2.22 12.06 -7.79
CA LEU A 189 -1.02 11.29 -8.13
C LEU A 189 -1.08 10.96 -9.62
N SER A 190 -0.01 11.17 -10.37
CA SER A 190 0.01 10.98 -11.82
C SER A 190 1.40 10.56 -12.30
N GLY A 191 1.44 9.83 -13.41
CA GLY A 191 2.69 9.35 -14.01
C GLY A 191 2.61 7.89 -14.39
N LYS A 192 3.77 7.30 -14.68
CA LYS A 192 3.89 5.89 -15.05
C LYS A 192 4.89 5.20 -14.13
N THR A 193 4.54 4.01 -13.67
CA THR A 193 5.38 3.23 -12.74
C THR A 193 4.99 1.76 -12.79
N ASP A 194 5.77 0.90 -12.14
CA ASP A 194 5.39 -0.49 -11.89
C ASP A 194 4.58 -0.63 -10.59
N ARG A 195 4.15 -1.85 -10.28
CA ARG A 195 3.34 -2.11 -9.07
C ARG A 195 4.08 -1.77 -7.78
N GLU A 196 5.39 -2.01 -7.72
CA GLU A 196 6.20 -1.73 -6.54
C GLU A 196 6.33 -0.23 -6.31
N GLY A 197 6.63 0.53 -7.36
CA GLY A 197 6.69 1.98 -7.33
C GLY A 197 5.34 2.60 -6.95
N HIS A 198 4.24 2.08 -7.46
CA HIS A 198 2.89 2.53 -7.06
C HIS A 198 2.62 2.33 -5.57
N ARG A 199 2.87 1.13 -5.05
CA ARG A 199 2.69 0.81 -3.61
C ARG A 199 3.57 1.68 -2.73
N LYS A 200 4.83 1.84 -3.11
CA LYS A 200 5.78 2.71 -2.41
C LYS A 200 5.28 4.15 -2.37
N ALA A 201 4.76 4.67 -3.48
CA ALA A 201 4.22 6.02 -3.54
C ALA A 201 3.07 6.23 -2.56
N LEU A 202 2.12 5.30 -2.48
CA LEU A 202 0.99 5.38 -1.54
C LEU A 202 1.45 5.36 -0.08
N TRP A 203 2.42 4.51 0.26
CA TRP A 203 3.03 4.51 1.59
C TRP A 203 3.75 5.83 1.92
N GLU A 204 4.46 6.41 0.96
CA GLU A 204 5.14 7.71 1.13
C GLU A 204 4.14 8.85 1.30
N LEU A 205 3.06 8.88 0.50
CA LEU A 205 1.96 9.82 0.67
C LEU A 205 1.36 9.72 2.07
N PHE A 206 1.07 8.50 2.52
CA PHE A 206 0.59 8.28 3.89
C PHE A 206 1.62 8.80 4.90
N ASN A 207 2.83 8.24 4.95
CA ASN A 207 3.84 8.47 5.99
C ASN A 207 4.28 9.94 6.17
N ARG A 208 4.08 10.76 5.14
CA ARG A 208 4.48 12.17 5.12
C ARG A 208 3.34 13.13 5.40
N ALA A 209 2.10 12.68 5.26
CA ALA A 209 0.93 13.52 5.41
C ALA A 209 0.71 13.99 6.85
N VAL A 210 0.11 15.17 6.97
CA VAL A 210 -0.45 15.71 8.20
C VAL A 210 -1.92 15.95 7.95
N GLY A 211 -2.78 15.13 8.55
CA GLY A 211 -4.20 15.17 8.31
C GLY A 211 -4.64 14.34 7.11
N ARG A 212 -5.90 14.53 6.72
CA ARG A 212 -6.54 13.75 5.67
C ARG A 212 -6.04 14.17 4.29
N VAL A 213 -5.87 13.19 3.41
CA VAL A 213 -5.43 13.41 2.02
C VAL A 213 -6.43 12.71 1.10
N PRO A 214 -7.41 13.43 0.54
CA PRO A 214 -8.23 12.86 -0.51
C PRO A 214 -7.36 12.69 -1.75
N LEU A 215 -7.13 11.44 -2.16
CA LEU A 215 -6.32 11.12 -3.33
C LEU A 215 -7.23 10.86 -4.54
N GLU A 216 -6.88 11.48 -5.66
CA GLU A 216 -7.27 11.05 -6.99
C GLU A 216 -6.06 10.44 -7.69
N ASP A 217 -6.06 9.13 -7.83
CA ASP A 217 -4.96 8.42 -8.48
C ASP A 217 -5.20 8.28 -9.98
N ARG A 218 -4.28 8.85 -10.77
CA ARG A 218 -4.26 8.80 -12.24
C ARG A 218 -2.97 8.15 -12.75
N THR A 219 -2.37 7.27 -11.96
CA THR A 219 -1.16 6.56 -12.37
C THR A 219 -1.47 5.46 -13.38
N GLU A 220 -0.59 5.35 -14.38
CA GLU A 220 -0.56 4.18 -15.26
C GLU A 220 0.42 3.18 -14.65
N VAL A 221 -0.11 2.04 -14.20
CA VAL A 221 0.68 0.97 -13.60
C VAL A 221 0.93 -0.12 -14.63
N ASP A 222 2.19 -0.39 -14.93
CA ASP A 222 2.57 -1.41 -15.89
C ASP A 222 2.04 -2.78 -15.46
N ALA A 223 1.37 -3.49 -16.37
CA ALA A 223 0.95 -4.85 -16.14
C ALA A 223 2.19 -5.76 -16.06
N PRO A 224 2.19 -6.79 -15.19
CA PRO A 224 3.26 -7.77 -15.21
C PRO A 224 3.38 -8.39 -16.60
N PRO A 225 4.60 -8.71 -17.06
CA PRO A 225 4.79 -9.35 -18.35
C PRO A 225 3.93 -10.61 -18.40
N LYS A 226 3.23 -10.81 -19.53
CA LYS A 226 2.41 -12.01 -19.71
C LYS A 226 3.34 -13.22 -19.62
N GLN A 227 2.90 -14.29 -18.95
CA GLN A 227 3.69 -15.54 -18.80
C GLN A 227 4.20 -16.08 -20.15
N ASP A 228 3.48 -15.81 -21.25
CA ASP A 228 3.89 -16.19 -22.60
C ASP A 228 5.17 -15.48 -23.07
N ASP A 229 5.42 -14.24 -22.63
CA ASP A 229 6.61 -13.47 -22.99
C ASP A 229 7.82 -13.92 -22.17
N ALA A 230 7.64 -14.25 -20.88
CA ALA A 230 8.69 -14.80 -20.03
C ALA A 230 9.15 -16.19 -20.50
N ALA A 231 8.21 -17.07 -20.87
CA ALA A 231 8.54 -18.38 -21.46
C ALA A 231 9.22 -18.25 -22.83
N LYS A 232 8.86 -17.24 -23.62
CA LYS A 232 9.57 -16.91 -24.87
C LYS A 232 10.97 -16.38 -24.63
N GLN A 233 11.17 -15.56 -23.61
CA GLN A 233 12.47 -15.00 -23.27
C GLN A 233 13.42 -16.06 -22.69
N GLU A 234 12.94 -16.95 -21.83
CA GLU A 234 13.71 -18.12 -21.39
C GLU A 234 14.08 -19.05 -22.56
N ALA A 235 13.15 -19.26 -23.51
CA ALA A 235 13.42 -20.05 -24.70
C ALA A 235 14.44 -19.38 -25.64
N LEU A 236 14.43 -18.05 -25.75
CA LEU A 236 15.39 -17.29 -26.53
C LEU A 236 16.77 -17.25 -25.87
N ASP A 237 16.85 -17.06 -24.55
CA ASP A 237 18.11 -17.06 -23.80
C ASP A 237 18.76 -18.45 -23.76
N ALA A 238 17.96 -19.52 -23.73
CA ALA A 238 18.45 -20.88 -23.90
C ALA A 238 19.07 -21.11 -25.28
N THR A 239 18.56 -20.47 -26.35
CA THR A 239 19.12 -20.61 -27.70
C THR A 239 20.39 -19.80 -27.96
N VAL A 240 20.74 -18.84 -27.09
CA VAL A 240 21.98 -18.04 -27.22
C VAL A 240 23.17 -18.68 -26.48
N SER A 241 22.94 -19.60 -25.53
CA SER A 241 24.01 -20.31 -24.81
C SER A 241 24.66 -21.49 -25.56
N ASP A 242 24.14 -21.89 -26.73
CA ASP A 242 24.68 -23.00 -27.53
C ASP A 242 25.41 -22.53 -28.82
N VAL A 243 26.29 -21.54 -28.70
CA VAL A 243 27.32 -21.28 -29.72
C VAL A 243 28.70 -21.68 -29.15
N PRO A 244 29.23 -22.87 -29.48
CA PRO A 244 30.63 -23.17 -29.21
C PRO A 244 31.51 -22.25 -30.06
N GLY A 245 32.23 -21.35 -29.39
CA GLY A 245 33.32 -20.58 -29.99
C GLY A 245 34.48 -21.50 -30.37
N ASP A 246 34.69 -21.62 -31.68
CA ASP A 246 35.92 -21.88 -32.43
C ASP A 246 37.18 -22.38 -31.67
N ALA A 247 37.60 -23.61 -31.99
CA ALA A 247 39.01 -23.97 -32.10
C ALA A 247 39.19 -25.22 -33.00
N GLY A 248 39.63 -25.01 -34.24
CA GLY A 248 40.54 -25.95 -34.91
C GLY A 248 40.09 -26.57 -36.25
N VAL A 249 40.70 -26.05 -37.32
CA VAL A 249 40.88 -26.55 -38.71
C VAL A 249 40.64 -28.06 -38.95
N PRO A 250 39.96 -28.45 -40.06
CA PRO A 250 39.41 -29.79 -40.29
C PRO A 250 40.39 -30.80 -40.96
N PRO A 251 40.30 -32.11 -40.67
CA PRO A 251 40.83 -33.13 -41.57
C PRO A 251 39.83 -33.47 -42.70
N ALA A 252 40.38 -33.60 -43.90
CA ALA A 252 39.70 -33.81 -45.17
C ALA A 252 38.86 -35.12 -45.25
N PRO A 253 37.82 -35.16 -46.10
CA PRO A 253 36.93 -36.30 -46.24
C PRO A 253 37.63 -37.53 -46.86
N PRO A 254 37.30 -38.76 -46.41
CA PRO A 254 37.82 -39.97 -47.02
C PRO A 254 37.29 -40.15 -48.47
N PRO A 255 38.12 -40.65 -49.39
CA PRO A 255 37.75 -40.80 -50.79
C PRO A 255 36.63 -41.85 -51.00
N PRO A 256 35.75 -41.66 -52.01
CA PRO A 256 34.65 -42.58 -52.28
C PRO A 256 35.14 -43.96 -52.72
N VAL A 257 34.64 -44.99 -52.05
CA VAL A 257 34.88 -46.40 -52.36
C VAL A 257 34.26 -46.74 -53.72
N LYS A 258 35.10 -47.14 -54.69
CA LYS A 258 34.67 -47.61 -56.02
C LYS A 258 33.82 -48.87 -55.88
N ARG A 259 32.55 -48.78 -56.27
CA ARG A 259 31.65 -49.93 -56.46
C ARG A 259 32.22 -50.87 -57.54
N LYS A 260 32.46 -52.14 -57.21
CA LYS A 260 32.73 -53.19 -58.20
C LYS A 260 31.42 -53.56 -58.91
N ALA A 261 31.49 -53.64 -60.24
CA ALA A 261 30.40 -54.01 -61.13
C ALA A 261 29.93 -55.47 -60.92
N PRO A 262 28.65 -55.78 -61.21
CA PRO A 262 28.08 -57.12 -61.02
C PRO A 262 28.64 -58.13 -62.05
N PRO A 263 28.83 -59.41 -61.67
CA PRO A 263 29.21 -60.45 -62.62
C PRO A 263 28.07 -60.76 -63.58
N LYS A 264 28.36 -60.69 -64.88
CA LYS A 264 27.52 -61.17 -65.99
C LYS A 264 27.42 -62.70 -65.95
N LYS A 265 26.19 -63.22 -66.12
CA LYS A 265 25.91 -64.61 -66.47
C LYS A 265 26.43 -64.96 -67.88
N PRO A 266 27.00 -66.17 -68.07
CA PRO A 266 26.90 -66.94 -69.32
C PRO A 266 26.00 -68.16 -69.07
N ARG A 267 24.83 -68.26 -69.71
CA ARG A 267 24.55 -68.89 -71.02
C ARG A 267 24.64 -70.41 -70.98
#